data_AF-A0A7K9J4M4-F1
#
_entry.id   AF-A0A7K9J4M4-F1
#
_cell.length_a   1.000
_cell.length_b   1.000
_cell.length_c   1.000
_cell.angle_alpha   90.00
_cell.angle_beta   90.00
_cell.angle_gamma   90.00
#
_symmetry.space_group_name_H-M   'P 1'
#
loop_
_entity.id
_entity.type
_entity.pdbx_description
1 polymer ?
#
loop_
_entity_poly.entity_id
_entity_poly.type
_entity_poly.pdbx_seq_one_letter_code
_entity_poly.pdbx_strand_id
1 'polypeptide(L)'
;MKILSYLLVYRRFLLIVLTPLLLLPLPLIIKTKEAECAYTLFVVAIFWLTEALPLAVSALLPAFMFPLFGIMGSKQVASAYFKDFHLLLIGVICLATSIEKWNLHKRVALKMVMLVGVNPAWLMLGFMVSCAFLSMWLSNTSAAAMVMPIVEAVAQQIIRAEAEADELEMSCSNGSINPALELDENIGEYDNPDWKEKEKQANGYNNSVGSMVEKENEKGKEQNLPPAEAERKSRKDKYSGIFKVMCLCVAYSATIGGLTTITGTSTNLIFTEHFNSRYPGCQCINFGSWFILSIPITVIILLLSWVWLQWLFLGFDFKNMFKCGKKKTAREEASSRVIQQEYKKLGPISYPETVTLVLFILMTLLWFTRDPGFIPGWSSLFPKHKGFITDSTAALVVGLLFFIIPAKTLSRTSNGENTVFGYMPLITWKEFQSCMPWEIAILVGGGFALADGCEVSKLSEWVASKLTPLGSLPLWLIILISCLIVTTVTEVASNPATITIFLPILSPLAEAIHVNPLFILIPATLCTSFAFLLPVANPANAIVFSYGHLKIMDMVKAGLGINIIGVAVVMLAIMTWIVPIFDLYTYPSWAPNIPSTNGTGL
;
A
#
# COMPACT_ATOMS: atom_id res chain seq x y z
N MET A 1 -8.07 18.29 35.79
CA MET A 1 -8.66 17.73 34.55
C MET A 1 -8.66 18.71 33.37
N LYS A 2 -9.13 19.97 33.49
CA LYS A 2 -9.14 20.96 32.38
C LYS A 2 -7.76 21.23 31.75
N ILE A 3 -6.70 21.34 32.56
CA ILE A 3 -5.32 21.56 32.06
C ILE A 3 -4.84 20.40 31.19
N LEU A 4 -5.13 19.15 31.58
CA LEU A 4 -4.78 17.96 30.80
C LEU A 4 -5.55 17.91 29.47
N SER A 5 -6.82 18.35 29.47
CA SER A 5 -7.63 18.50 28.26
C SER A 5 -7.05 19.56 27.32
N TYR A 6 -6.63 20.72 27.84
CA TYR A 6 -5.95 21.75 27.03
C TYR A 6 -4.59 21.26 26.50
N LEU A 7 -3.80 20.57 27.32
CA LEU A 7 -2.54 19.94 26.91
C LEU A 7 -2.73 18.92 25.78
N LEU A 8 -3.81 18.15 25.82
CA LEU A 8 -4.15 17.20 24.77
C LEU A 8 -4.58 17.89 23.46
N VAL A 9 -5.29 19.02 23.56
CA VAL A 9 -5.67 19.84 22.40
C VAL A 9 -4.44 20.48 21.73
N TYR A 10 -3.52 21.03 22.52
CA TYR A 10 -2.27 21.63 22.03
C TYR A 10 -1.12 20.64 21.89
N ARG A 11 -1.37 19.32 21.97
CA ARG A 11 -0.32 18.30 21.99
C ARG A 11 0.64 18.40 20.80
N ARG A 12 0.12 18.62 19.59
CA ARG A 12 0.95 18.78 18.38
C ARG A 12 1.84 20.02 18.48
N PHE A 13 1.27 21.17 18.87
CA PHE A 13 2.02 22.41 19.06
C PHE A 13 3.10 22.26 20.14
N LEU A 14 2.77 21.62 21.26
CA LEU A 14 3.72 21.37 22.33
C LEU A 14 4.84 20.44 21.89
N LEU A 15 4.55 19.38 21.11
CA LEU A 15 5.59 18.52 20.55
C LEU A 15 6.51 19.31 19.60
N ILE A 16 5.95 20.15 18.73
CA ILE A 16 6.73 20.95 17.77
C ILE A 16 7.70 21.89 18.49
N VAL A 17 7.28 22.52 19.59
CA VAL A 17 8.11 23.49 20.33
C VAL A 17 9.05 22.79 21.32
N LEU A 18 8.57 21.79 22.05
CA LEU A 18 9.31 21.14 23.12
C LEU A 18 10.42 20.23 22.58
N THR A 19 10.20 19.53 21.47
CA THR A 19 11.19 18.60 20.93
C THR A 19 12.51 19.28 20.55
N PRO A 20 12.53 20.36 19.73
CA PRO A 20 13.77 21.07 19.44
C PRO A 20 14.40 21.70 20.68
N LEU A 21 13.60 22.16 21.64
CA LEU A 21 14.07 22.80 22.88
C LEU A 21 14.73 21.80 23.84
N LEU A 22 14.15 20.61 23.96
CA LEU A 22 14.67 19.54 24.82
C LEU A 22 15.95 18.90 24.24
N LEU A 23 16.07 18.85 22.92
CA LEU A 23 17.27 18.34 22.23
C LEU A 23 18.36 19.42 22.05
N LEU A 24 18.06 20.70 22.29
CA LEU A 24 18.98 21.84 22.14
C LEU A 24 20.31 21.72 22.90
N PRO A 25 20.40 21.06 24.07
CA PRO A 25 21.68 20.82 24.74
C PRO A 25 22.67 20.02 23.89
N LEU A 26 22.20 19.18 22.96
CA LEU A 26 23.04 18.33 22.12
C LEU A 26 24.02 19.15 21.25
N PRO A 27 23.55 20.09 20.39
CA PRO A 27 24.46 20.93 19.61
C PRO A 27 25.19 21.97 20.48
N LEU A 28 24.57 22.50 21.53
CA LEU A 28 25.14 23.61 22.31
C LEU A 28 26.26 23.19 23.27
N ILE A 29 26.21 21.97 23.82
CA ILE A 29 27.21 21.48 24.78
C ILE A 29 28.34 20.74 24.06
N ILE A 30 28.00 19.83 23.14
CA ILE A 30 28.98 18.95 22.48
C ILE A 30 29.72 19.71 21.37
N LYS A 31 29.04 20.62 20.65
CA LYS A 31 29.61 21.50 19.60
C LYS A 31 30.45 20.77 18.54
N THR A 32 30.09 19.53 18.22
CA THR A 32 30.69 18.79 17.11
C THR A 32 29.69 18.66 15.96
N LYS A 33 30.20 18.47 14.74
CA LYS A 33 29.35 18.32 13.55
C LYS A 33 28.46 17.08 13.64
N GLU A 34 28.95 16.00 14.26
CA GLU A 34 28.16 14.79 14.51
C GLU A 34 26.95 15.11 15.40
N ALA A 35 27.15 15.91 16.45
CA ALA A 35 26.10 16.28 17.40
C ALA A 35 25.06 17.21 16.76
N GLU A 36 25.48 18.18 15.95
CA GLU A 36 24.57 19.07 15.21
C GLU A 36 23.75 18.32 14.15
N CYS A 37 24.37 17.35 13.48
CA CYS A 37 23.67 16.47 12.54
C CYS A 37 22.69 15.55 13.28
N ALA A 38 23.11 14.94 14.39
CA ALA A 38 22.26 14.08 15.21
C ALA A 38 21.07 14.84 15.79
N TYR A 39 21.25 16.11 16.17
CA TYR A 39 20.15 16.98 16.57
C TYR A 39 19.10 17.12 15.48
N THR A 40 19.54 17.48 14.26
CA THR A 40 18.65 17.62 13.10
C THR A 40 17.93 16.31 12.80
N LEU A 41 18.66 15.18 12.79
CA LEU A 41 18.11 13.85 12.57
C LEU A 41 17.05 13.50 13.62
N PHE A 42 17.31 13.69 14.92
CA PHE A 42 16.37 13.35 15.98
C PHE A 42 15.12 14.23 15.97
N VAL A 43 15.25 15.53 15.69
CA VAL A 43 14.10 16.42 15.55
C VAL A 43 13.22 15.94 14.39
N VAL A 44 13.81 15.69 13.22
CA VAL A 44 13.07 15.21 12.05
C VAL A 44 12.45 13.83 12.31
N ALA A 45 13.19 12.90 12.91
CA ALA A 45 12.71 11.56 13.25
C ALA A 45 11.52 11.63 14.21
N ILE A 46 11.59 12.44 15.28
CA ILE A 46 10.47 12.60 16.21
C ILE A 46 9.26 13.22 15.49
N PHE A 47 9.46 14.23 14.64
CA PHE A 47 8.36 14.84 13.89
C PHE A 47 7.71 13.88 12.90
N TRP A 48 8.49 13.01 12.26
CA TRP A 48 7.98 11.95 11.40
C TRP A 48 7.25 10.85 12.16
N LEU A 49 7.82 10.37 13.28
CA LEU A 49 7.22 9.31 14.10
C LEU A 49 5.92 9.76 14.80
N THR A 50 5.84 11.04 15.17
CA THR A 50 4.67 11.60 15.86
C THR A 50 3.68 12.27 14.92
N GLU A 51 4.03 12.41 13.64
CA GLU A 51 3.29 13.20 12.63
C GLU A 51 2.86 14.57 13.17
N ALA A 52 3.73 15.21 13.94
CA ALA A 52 3.42 16.50 14.56
C ALA A 52 3.24 17.61 13.50
N LEU A 53 3.98 17.49 12.39
CA LEU A 53 3.89 18.31 11.18
C LEU A 53 3.69 17.41 9.96
N PRO A 54 3.13 17.92 8.84
CA PRO A 54 3.08 17.17 7.58
C PRO A 54 4.47 16.67 7.20
N LEU A 55 4.57 15.41 6.75
CA LEU A 55 5.85 14.73 6.53
C LEU A 55 6.79 15.52 5.62
N ALA A 56 6.25 16.14 4.56
CA ALA A 56 6.98 17.00 3.64
C ALA A 56 7.53 18.27 4.28
N VAL A 57 6.78 18.89 5.21
CA VAL A 57 7.23 20.09 5.94
C VAL A 57 8.34 19.69 6.90
N SER A 58 8.19 18.58 7.61
CA SER A 58 9.25 18.02 8.48
C SER A 58 10.51 17.70 7.68
N ALA A 59 10.34 17.21 6.45
CA ALA A 59 11.45 16.88 5.57
C ALA A 59 12.20 18.10 5.05
N LEU A 60 11.66 19.33 5.15
CA LEU A 60 12.36 20.57 4.79
C LEU A 60 13.27 21.09 5.91
N LEU A 61 13.21 20.54 7.13
CA LEU A 61 14.06 20.99 8.23
C LEU A 61 15.57 20.92 7.90
N PRO A 62 16.09 19.82 7.31
CA PRO A 62 17.48 19.74 6.89
C PRO A 62 17.89 20.87 5.93
N ALA A 63 16.96 21.37 5.09
CA ALA A 63 17.23 22.42 4.11
C ALA A 63 17.74 23.72 4.72
N PHE A 64 17.32 24.05 5.94
CA PHE A 64 17.78 25.25 6.64
C PHE A 64 18.66 24.94 7.85
N MET A 65 18.47 23.79 8.54
CA MET A 65 19.27 23.43 9.71
C MET A 65 20.71 23.10 9.35
N PHE A 66 20.95 22.38 8.25
CA PHE A 66 22.33 22.02 7.85
C PHE A 66 23.19 23.20 7.43
N PRO A 67 22.69 24.18 6.65
CA PRO A 67 23.44 25.40 6.41
C PRO A 67 23.66 26.23 7.68
N LEU A 68 22.67 26.27 8.60
CA LEU A 68 22.77 27.03 9.85
C LEU A 68 23.84 26.46 10.79
N PHE A 69 23.96 25.13 10.87
CA PHE A 69 24.99 24.45 11.65
C PHE A 69 26.33 24.29 10.89
N GLY A 70 26.45 24.77 9.65
CA GLY A 70 27.70 24.63 8.88
C GLY A 70 28.07 23.18 8.53
N ILE A 71 27.08 22.29 8.44
CA ILE A 71 27.26 20.89 8.05
C ILE A 71 27.41 20.81 6.52
N MET A 72 26.48 21.41 5.78
CA MET A 72 26.46 21.43 4.30
C MET A 72 26.05 22.81 3.78
N GLY A 73 26.62 23.23 2.65
CA GLY A 73 26.23 24.49 2.01
C GLY A 73 24.82 24.43 1.41
N SER A 74 24.08 25.54 1.40
CA SER A 74 22.68 25.58 0.92
C SER A 74 22.48 25.01 -0.49
N LYS A 75 23.42 25.25 -1.42
CA LYS A 75 23.39 24.67 -2.77
C LYS A 75 23.54 23.15 -2.77
N GLN A 76 24.41 22.61 -1.91
CA GLN A 76 24.61 21.17 -1.77
C GLN A 76 23.35 20.52 -1.20
N VAL A 77 22.79 21.10 -0.14
CA VAL A 77 21.55 20.61 0.46
C VAL A 77 20.39 20.65 -0.55
N ALA A 78 20.24 21.76 -1.30
CA ALA A 78 19.21 21.86 -2.33
C ALA A 78 19.36 20.78 -3.42
N SER A 79 20.58 20.41 -3.81
CA SER A 79 20.82 19.34 -4.79
C SER A 79 20.40 17.95 -4.28
N ALA A 80 20.33 17.75 -2.96
CA ALA A 80 19.80 16.51 -2.38
C ALA A 80 18.27 16.37 -2.56
N TYR A 81 17.55 17.48 -2.71
CA TYR A 81 16.09 17.46 -2.88
C TYR A 81 15.62 17.17 -4.30
N PHE A 82 16.50 17.17 -5.31
CA PHE A 82 16.10 16.89 -6.69
C PHE A 82 17.12 15.98 -7.38
N LYS A 83 16.90 14.67 -7.23
CA LYS A 83 17.71 13.57 -7.75
C LYS A 83 17.02 12.83 -8.91
N ASP A 84 17.71 11.86 -9.51
CA ASP A 84 17.21 11.04 -10.64
C ASP A 84 15.85 10.36 -10.32
N PHE A 85 15.66 9.95 -9.06
CA PHE A 85 14.35 9.53 -8.52
C PHE A 85 13.17 10.43 -8.90
N HIS A 86 13.32 11.77 -8.84
CA HIS A 86 12.22 12.69 -9.15
C HIS A 86 11.82 12.61 -10.63
N LEU A 87 12.80 12.41 -11.50
CA LEU A 87 12.59 12.23 -12.93
C LEU A 87 11.89 10.90 -13.23
N LEU A 88 12.27 9.82 -12.53
CA LEU A 88 11.56 8.54 -12.59
C LEU A 88 10.09 8.71 -12.17
N LEU A 89 9.87 9.35 -11.03
CA LEU A 89 8.54 9.57 -10.47
C LEU A 89 7.64 10.33 -11.45
N ILE A 90 8.15 11.37 -12.12
CA ILE A 90 7.38 12.14 -13.13
C ILE A 90 6.87 11.21 -14.24
N GLY A 91 7.72 10.37 -14.82
CA GLY A 91 7.34 9.47 -15.91
C GLY A 91 6.30 8.41 -15.47
N VAL A 92 6.48 7.86 -14.27
CA VAL A 92 5.55 6.88 -13.67
C VAL A 92 4.19 7.50 -13.38
N ILE A 93 4.16 8.72 -12.84
CA ILE A 93 2.91 9.41 -12.55
C ILE A 93 2.17 9.77 -13.84
N CYS A 94 2.87 10.12 -14.93
CA CYS A 94 2.22 10.31 -16.23
C CYS A 94 1.46 9.05 -16.70
N LEU A 95 2.11 7.89 -16.57
CA LEU A 95 1.50 6.59 -16.87
C LEU A 95 0.29 6.32 -15.95
N ALA A 96 0.45 6.49 -14.64
CA ALA A 96 -0.61 6.28 -13.65
C ALA A 96 -1.83 7.18 -13.90
N THR A 97 -1.62 8.48 -14.15
CA THR A 97 -2.66 9.45 -14.50
C THR A 97 -3.42 9.03 -15.75
N SER A 98 -2.73 8.54 -16.79
CA SER A 98 -3.39 8.06 -18.01
C SER A 98 -4.24 6.81 -17.76
N ILE A 99 -3.70 5.84 -17.01
CA ILE A 99 -4.42 4.61 -16.63
C ILE A 99 -5.69 4.94 -15.82
N GLU A 100 -5.61 5.92 -14.92
CA GLU A 100 -6.73 6.37 -14.09
C GLU A 100 -7.79 7.10 -14.91
N LYS A 101 -7.38 8.12 -15.68
CA LYS A 101 -8.26 8.95 -16.52
C LYS A 101 -9.10 8.12 -17.49
N TRP A 102 -8.48 7.12 -18.13
CA TRP A 102 -9.13 6.31 -19.15
C TRP A 102 -9.77 5.02 -18.60
N ASN A 103 -9.84 4.85 -17.27
CA ASN A 103 -10.44 3.69 -16.60
C ASN A 103 -9.88 2.31 -17.05
N LEU A 104 -8.65 2.28 -17.61
CA LEU A 104 -8.01 1.05 -18.07
C LEU A 104 -7.85 0.05 -16.90
N HIS A 105 -7.50 0.56 -15.72
CA HIS A 105 -7.40 -0.20 -14.48
C HIS A 105 -8.69 -0.95 -14.12
N LYS A 106 -9.87 -0.32 -14.23
CA LYS A 106 -11.17 -0.95 -13.93
C LYS A 106 -11.44 -2.12 -14.88
N ARG A 107 -11.15 -1.95 -16.17
CA ARG A 107 -11.34 -3.00 -17.17
C ARG A 107 -10.45 -4.22 -16.87
N VAL A 108 -9.18 -3.98 -16.56
CA VAL A 108 -8.23 -5.05 -16.21
C VAL A 108 -8.67 -5.76 -14.92
N ALA A 109 -9.03 -5.01 -13.89
CA ALA A 109 -9.47 -5.56 -12.61
C ALA A 109 -10.71 -6.44 -12.73
N LEU A 110 -11.77 -5.94 -13.36
CA LEU A 110 -13.00 -6.70 -13.55
C LEU A 110 -12.75 -7.96 -14.40
N LYS A 111 -11.90 -7.86 -15.44
CA LYS A 111 -11.54 -9.03 -16.26
C LYS A 111 -10.78 -10.09 -15.44
N MET A 112 -9.88 -9.68 -14.54
CA MET A 112 -9.17 -10.61 -13.64
C MET A 112 -10.13 -11.31 -12.69
N VAL A 113 -11.04 -10.56 -12.05
CA VAL A 113 -12.04 -11.13 -11.13
C VAL A 113 -12.98 -12.09 -11.87
N MET A 114 -13.40 -11.75 -13.09
CA MET A 114 -14.23 -12.65 -13.93
C MET A 114 -13.54 -13.96 -14.32
N LEU A 115 -12.21 -13.97 -14.42
CA LEU A 115 -11.42 -15.15 -14.82
C LEU A 115 -11.29 -16.16 -13.68
N VAL A 116 -11.13 -15.69 -12.44
CA VAL A 116 -10.94 -16.54 -11.26
C VAL A 116 -12.24 -17.23 -10.81
N GLY A 117 -13.39 -16.59 -11.04
CA GLY A 117 -14.70 -17.14 -10.75
C GLY A 117 -15.37 -16.50 -9.53
N VAL A 118 -16.55 -17.03 -9.18
CA VAL A 118 -17.50 -16.40 -8.25
C VAL A 118 -17.67 -17.15 -6.92
N ASN A 119 -16.98 -18.28 -6.75
CA ASN A 119 -16.92 -18.96 -5.47
C ASN A 119 -16.26 -18.03 -4.45
N PRO A 120 -16.80 -17.84 -3.23
CA PRO A 120 -16.30 -16.85 -2.28
C PRO A 120 -14.80 -16.92 -2.00
N ALA A 121 -14.23 -18.13 -1.86
CA ALA A 121 -12.81 -18.36 -1.61
C ALA A 121 -11.93 -17.89 -2.78
N TRP A 122 -12.35 -18.23 -3.99
CA TRP A 122 -11.68 -17.86 -5.25
C TRP A 122 -11.91 -16.40 -5.61
N LEU A 123 -13.09 -15.86 -5.30
CA LEU A 123 -13.44 -14.46 -5.49
C LEU A 123 -12.54 -13.55 -4.64
N MET A 124 -12.28 -13.93 -3.39
CA MET A 124 -11.27 -13.25 -2.56
C MET A 124 -9.88 -13.27 -3.19
N LEU A 125 -9.43 -14.42 -3.70
CA LEU A 125 -8.16 -14.52 -4.41
C LEU A 125 -8.14 -13.65 -5.67
N GLY A 126 -9.26 -13.60 -6.41
CA GLY A 126 -9.43 -12.74 -7.58
C GLY A 126 -9.29 -11.26 -7.24
N PHE A 127 -9.91 -10.81 -6.15
CA PHE A 127 -9.72 -9.45 -5.66
C PHE A 127 -8.28 -9.19 -5.19
N MET A 128 -7.65 -10.14 -4.50
CA MET A 128 -6.25 -10.01 -4.06
C MET A 128 -5.29 -9.91 -5.24
N VAL A 129 -5.40 -10.80 -6.22
CA VAL A 129 -4.52 -10.80 -7.41
C VAL A 129 -4.76 -9.54 -8.24
N SER A 130 -6.02 -9.15 -8.43
CA SER A 130 -6.35 -7.91 -9.15
C SER A 130 -5.78 -6.67 -8.46
N CYS A 131 -5.96 -6.56 -7.14
CA CYS A 131 -5.49 -5.42 -6.38
C CYS A 131 -3.96 -5.37 -6.32
N ALA A 132 -3.31 -6.51 -6.08
CA ALA A 132 -1.85 -6.61 -6.10
C ALA A 132 -1.27 -6.24 -7.48
N PHE A 133 -1.89 -6.70 -8.56
CA PHE A 133 -1.46 -6.35 -9.92
C PHE A 133 -1.61 -4.85 -10.19
N LEU A 134 -2.71 -4.21 -9.78
CA LEU A 134 -2.86 -2.77 -9.94
C LEU A 134 -1.84 -2.00 -9.10
N SER A 135 -1.62 -2.43 -7.86
CA SER A 135 -0.69 -1.78 -6.92
C SER A 135 0.78 -1.94 -7.28
N MET A 136 1.11 -2.87 -8.18
CA MET A 136 2.44 -2.99 -8.76
C MET A 136 2.78 -1.77 -9.65
N TRP A 137 1.80 -1.06 -10.18
CA TRP A 137 2.01 0.04 -11.14
C TRP A 137 1.45 1.37 -10.65
N LEU A 138 0.42 1.32 -9.81
CA LEU A 138 -0.25 2.44 -9.19
C LEU A 138 0.10 2.47 -7.69
N SER A 139 -0.17 3.59 -7.03
CA SER A 139 0.02 3.65 -5.57
C SER A 139 -0.91 2.67 -4.83
N ASN A 140 -0.44 2.14 -3.70
CA ASN A 140 -1.24 1.27 -2.81
C ASN A 140 -2.60 1.87 -2.47
N THR A 141 -2.61 3.18 -2.19
CA THR A 141 -3.82 3.96 -1.88
C THR A 141 -4.80 3.98 -3.04
N SER A 142 -4.30 4.26 -4.25
CA SER A 142 -5.12 4.28 -5.47
C SER A 142 -5.71 2.90 -5.77
N ALA A 143 -4.89 1.84 -5.70
CA ALA A 143 -5.34 0.48 -5.96
C ALA A 143 -6.46 0.05 -5.00
N ALA A 144 -6.31 0.30 -3.70
CA ALA A 144 -7.34 0.02 -2.70
C ALA A 144 -8.62 0.84 -2.95
N ALA A 145 -8.49 2.16 -3.17
CA ALA A 145 -9.62 3.05 -3.44
C ALA A 145 -10.43 2.64 -4.68
N MET A 146 -9.76 2.09 -5.70
CA MET A 146 -10.40 1.67 -6.95
C MET A 146 -11.14 0.33 -6.81
N VAL A 147 -10.59 -0.62 -6.05
CA VAL A 147 -11.15 -1.96 -5.91
C VAL A 147 -12.27 -2.01 -4.85
N MET A 148 -12.19 -1.17 -3.80
CA MET A 148 -13.16 -1.19 -2.70
C MET A 148 -14.62 -0.97 -3.10
N PRO A 149 -14.99 -0.02 -3.99
CA PRO A 149 -16.37 0.12 -4.45
C PRO A 149 -16.91 -1.15 -5.13
N ILE A 150 -16.05 -1.86 -5.86
CA ILE A 150 -16.41 -3.13 -6.53
C ILE A 150 -16.65 -4.21 -5.47
N VAL A 151 -15.78 -4.30 -4.47
CA VAL A 151 -15.93 -5.24 -3.36
C VAL A 151 -17.19 -4.96 -2.55
N GLU A 152 -17.48 -3.69 -2.24
CA GLU A 152 -18.72 -3.28 -1.56
C GLU A 152 -19.95 -3.71 -2.37
N ALA A 153 -19.98 -3.42 -3.68
CA ALA A 153 -21.11 -3.79 -4.53
C ALA A 153 -21.33 -5.30 -4.59
N VAL A 154 -20.26 -6.09 -4.68
CA VAL A 154 -20.32 -7.56 -4.71
C VAL A 154 -20.71 -8.13 -3.35
N ALA A 155 -20.16 -7.61 -2.26
CA ALA A 155 -20.49 -8.05 -0.90
C ALA A 155 -21.94 -7.76 -0.53
N GLN A 156 -22.46 -6.58 -0.86
CA GLN A 156 -23.88 -6.24 -0.64
C GLN A 156 -24.82 -7.17 -1.41
N GLN A 157 -24.45 -7.54 -2.63
CA GLN A 157 -25.24 -8.44 -3.48
C GLN A 157 -25.23 -9.87 -2.96
N ILE A 158 -24.10 -10.34 -2.44
CA ILE A 158 -24.01 -11.61 -1.73
C ILE A 158 -24.97 -11.62 -0.53
N ILE A 159 -24.96 -10.56 0.29
CA ILE A 159 -25.82 -10.46 1.47
C ILE A 159 -27.31 -10.45 1.08
N ARG A 160 -27.68 -9.76 0.00
CA ARG A 160 -29.07 -9.72 -0.49
C ARG A 160 -29.54 -11.06 -1.02
N ALA A 161 -28.73 -11.70 -1.88
CA ALA A 161 -29.07 -13.01 -2.44
C ALA A 161 -29.21 -14.09 -1.35
N GLU A 162 -28.44 -13.98 -0.27
CA GLU A 162 -28.55 -14.87 0.89
C GLU A 162 -29.79 -14.55 1.75
N ALA A 163 -30.14 -13.28 1.94
CA ALA A 163 -31.38 -12.91 2.61
C ALA A 163 -32.63 -13.42 1.87
N GLU A 164 -32.63 -13.32 0.54
CA GLU A 164 -33.72 -13.84 -0.31
C GLU A 164 -33.81 -15.38 -0.26
N ALA A 165 -32.66 -16.07 -0.25
CA ALA A 165 -32.63 -17.54 -0.10
C ALA A 165 -33.13 -17.99 1.28
N ASP A 166 -32.74 -17.27 2.34
CA ASP A 166 -33.18 -17.53 3.72
C ASP A 166 -34.71 -17.28 3.86
N GLU A 167 -35.25 -16.24 3.22
CA GLU A 167 -36.71 -15.98 3.18
C GLU A 167 -37.47 -17.10 2.46
N LEU A 168 -36.93 -17.60 1.35
CA LEU A 168 -37.50 -18.74 0.63
C LEU A 168 -37.49 -20.02 1.47
N GLU A 169 -36.37 -20.36 2.13
CA GLU A 169 -36.30 -21.53 3.01
C GLU A 169 -37.28 -21.41 4.20
N MET A 170 -37.40 -20.23 4.79
CA MET A 170 -38.33 -19.97 5.90
C MET A 170 -39.80 -20.06 5.44
N SER A 171 -40.10 -19.62 4.22
CA SER A 171 -41.43 -19.79 3.61
C SER A 171 -41.76 -21.26 3.29
N CYS A 172 -40.75 -22.07 2.95
CA CYS A 172 -40.94 -23.50 2.72
C CYS A 172 -41.04 -24.32 4.02
N SER A 173 -40.40 -23.87 5.11
CA SER A 173 -40.52 -24.51 6.43
C SER A 173 -41.80 -24.13 7.18
N ASN A 174 -42.28 -22.90 7.02
CA ASN A 174 -43.61 -22.49 7.52
C ASN A 174 -44.64 -22.78 6.43
N GLY A 175 -45.01 -24.06 6.26
CA GLY A 175 -45.99 -24.49 5.26
C GLY A 175 -47.21 -23.57 5.21
N SER A 176 -47.27 -22.72 4.18
CA SER A 176 -48.45 -21.93 3.88
C SER A 176 -49.54 -22.88 3.43
N ILE A 177 -50.56 -23.04 4.26
CA ILE A 177 -51.86 -23.52 3.85
C ILE A 177 -52.27 -22.62 2.67
N ASN A 178 -52.46 -23.21 1.49
CA ASN A 178 -52.99 -22.51 0.32
C ASN A 178 -54.37 -21.93 0.68
N PRO A 179 -54.62 -20.61 0.63
CA PRO A 179 -55.96 -20.06 0.75
C PRO A 179 -56.77 -20.21 -0.56
N ALA A 180 -56.29 -20.98 -1.53
CA ALA A 180 -56.95 -21.21 -2.82
C ALA A 180 -58.01 -22.34 -2.81
N LEU A 181 -58.36 -22.86 -1.62
CA LEU A 181 -59.30 -23.96 -1.44
C LEU A 181 -60.22 -23.71 -0.24
N GLU A 182 -60.81 -22.52 -0.16
CA GLU A 182 -62.06 -22.32 0.56
C GLU A 182 -63.17 -22.12 -0.49
N LEU A 183 -64.05 -23.12 -0.58
CA LEU A 183 -65.26 -23.09 -1.39
C LEU A 183 -66.20 -22.03 -0.81
N ASP A 184 -66.66 -21.18 -1.72
CA ASP A 184 -67.62 -20.10 -1.55
C ASP A 184 -69.00 -20.63 -1.12
N GLU A 185 -69.39 -20.41 0.14
CA GLU A 185 -70.79 -20.45 0.60
C GLU A 185 -70.99 -19.50 1.80
N ASN A 186 -71.32 -18.23 1.53
CA ASN A 186 -72.64 -17.67 1.90
C ASN A 186 -72.71 -16.15 1.76
N ILE A 187 -73.80 -15.75 1.12
CA ILE A 187 -74.30 -14.39 0.88
C ILE A 187 -74.84 -13.79 2.20
N GLY A 188 -74.59 -12.50 2.44
CA GLY A 188 -75.26 -11.74 3.50
C GLY A 188 -74.79 -10.29 3.68
N GLU A 189 -75.39 -9.38 2.90
CA GLU A 189 -75.87 -8.02 3.22
C GLU A 189 -75.04 -6.95 4.01
N TYR A 190 -74.97 -5.75 3.40
CA TYR A 190 -74.91 -4.35 3.91
C TYR A 190 -73.78 -3.97 4.93
N ASP A 191 -73.09 -2.82 4.90
CA ASP A 191 -73.51 -1.44 4.60
C ASP A 191 -72.27 -0.51 4.39
N ASN A 192 -72.52 0.73 3.96
CA ASN A 192 -71.62 1.69 3.29
C ASN A 192 -70.75 2.61 4.25
N PRO A 193 -70.13 3.74 3.83
CA PRO A 193 -68.67 4.03 3.87
C PRO A 193 -68.27 5.18 4.85
N ASP A 194 -66.97 5.40 5.12
CA ASP A 194 -66.32 6.74 5.00
C ASP A 194 -64.83 6.81 5.42
N TRP A 195 -64.15 7.80 4.83
CA TRP A 195 -62.72 8.12 4.92
C TRP A 195 -62.31 8.84 6.23
N LYS A 196 -61.02 8.73 6.62
CA LYS A 196 -60.21 9.90 7.01
C LYS A 196 -58.69 9.65 7.09
N GLU A 197 -57.98 10.62 6.52
CA GLU A 197 -56.54 10.87 6.48
C GLU A 197 -55.88 11.00 7.86
N LYS A 198 -54.55 10.77 7.93
CA LYS A 198 -53.58 11.83 8.32
C LYS A 198 -52.11 11.41 8.20
N GLU A 199 -51.43 12.13 7.29
CA GLU A 199 -50.13 12.80 7.43
C GLU A 199 -49.04 12.21 8.35
N LYS A 200 -47.91 11.85 7.74
CA LYS A 200 -46.60 11.73 8.40
C LYS A 200 -45.96 13.12 8.51
N GLN A 201 -45.74 13.59 9.73
CA GLN A 201 -44.74 14.62 10.03
C GLN A 201 -43.57 14.04 10.82
N ALA A 202 -42.39 14.48 10.41
CA ALA A 202 -41.10 14.22 11.03
C ALA A 202 -40.92 15.03 12.33
N ASN A 203 -40.20 14.46 13.29
CA ASN A 203 -39.41 15.09 14.36
C ASN A 203 -38.74 13.94 15.12
N GLY A 204 -37.53 14.01 15.65
CA GLY A 204 -36.56 15.06 15.85
C GLY A 204 -35.48 14.47 16.75
N TYR A 205 -34.21 14.74 16.45
CA TYR A 205 -33.07 14.39 17.31
C TYR A 205 -33.19 15.12 18.65
N ASN A 206 -32.93 14.42 19.76
CA ASN A 206 -32.46 15.05 20.99
C ASN A 206 -31.49 14.15 21.75
N ASN A 207 -30.38 14.76 22.17
CA ASN A 207 -29.32 14.21 23.01
C ASN A 207 -29.82 13.92 24.44
N SER A 208 -29.32 12.85 25.05
CA SER A 208 -29.12 12.81 26.50
C SER A 208 -27.83 12.07 26.85
N VAL A 209 -27.05 12.75 27.68
CA VAL A 209 -25.83 12.30 28.34
C VAL A 209 -26.23 11.39 29.50
N GLY A 210 -25.58 10.23 29.62
CA GLY A 210 -25.41 9.52 30.88
C GLY A 210 -26.02 8.11 30.97
N SER A 211 -25.20 7.09 30.74
CA SER A 211 -25.02 5.99 31.69
C SER A 211 -23.83 5.11 31.27
N MET A 212 -22.69 5.32 31.93
CA MET A 212 -21.65 4.29 32.05
C MET A 212 -22.09 3.25 33.09
N VAL A 213 -23.24 2.60 32.90
CA VAL A 213 -23.68 1.44 33.71
C VAL A 213 -24.66 0.62 32.88
N GLU A 214 -24.20 -0.08 31.84
CA GLU A 214 -25.03 -1.12 31.21
C GLU A 214 -24.25 -2.18 30.41
N LYS A 215 -22.91 -2.19 30.46
CA LYS A 215 -22.08 -3.16 29.73
C LYS A 215 -21.77 -4.47 30.47
N GLU A 216 -22.27 -4.66 31.68
CA GLU A 216 -22.08 -5.93 32.41
C GLU A 216 -23.24 -6.93 32.27
N ASN A 217 -24.37 -6.56 31.65
CA ASN A 217 -25.54 -7.44 31.52
C ASN A 217 -25.75 -8.12 30.16
N GLU A 218 -24.88 -7.93 29.16
CA GLU A 218 -25.02 -8.61 27.86
C GLU A 218 -24.37 -10.00 27.79
N LYS A 219 -23.44 -10.35 28.69
CA LYS A 219 -22.84 -11.71 28.71
C LYS A 219 -23.74 -12.79 29.32
N GLY A 220 -24.83 -12.40 30.00
CA GLY A 220 -25.79 -13.33 30.62
C GLY A 220 -26.98 -13.73 29.72
N LYS A 221 -27.16 -13.08 28.56
CA LYS A 221 -28.27 -13.37 27.63
C LYS A 221 -27.90 -14.30 26.47
N GLU A 222 -26.66 -14.75 26.37
CA GLU A 222 -26.21 -15.63 25.28
C GLU A 222 -26.70 -17.08 25.39
N GLN A 223 -27.25 -17.50 26.54
CA GLN A 223 -27.62 -18.90 26.78
C GLN A 223 -29.09 -19.25 26.52
N ASN A 224 -29.97 -18.29 26.19
CA ASN A 224 -31.41 -18.55 25.99
C ASN A 224 -31.99 -17.84 24.74
N LEU A 225 -31.35 -17.98 23.58
CA LEU A 225 -31.96 -17.60 22.30
C LEU A 225 -32.74 -18.79 21.73
N PRO A 226 -33.99 -18.61 21.24
CA PRO A 226 -34.70 -19.64 20.46
C PRO A 226 -33.80 -20.20 19.35
N PRO A 227 -33.88 -21.50 19.00
CA PRO A 227 -33.01 -22.14 18.01
C PRO A 227 -32.97 -21.39 16.67
N ALA A 228 -34.11 -20.89 16.20
CA ALA A 228 -34.23 -20.11 14.98
C ALA A 228 -33.48 -18.74 15.05
N GLU A 229 -33.48 -18.09 16.21
CA GLU A 229 -32.77 -16.81 16.42
C GLU A 229 -31.26 -17.03 16.60
N ALA A 230 -30.85 -18.13 17.24
CA ALA A 230 -29.45 -18.52 17.36
C ALA A 230 -28.83 -18.87 16.00
N GLU A 231 -29.55 -19.60 15.15
CA GLU A 231 -29.12 -19.88 13.77
C GLU A 231 -29.10 -18.60 12.92
N ARG A 232 -30.08 -17.70 13.07
CA ARG A 232 -30.12 -16.42 12.36
C ARG A 232 -28.95 -15.50 12.76
N LYS A 233 -28.56 -15.48 14.05
CA LYS A 233 -27.40 -14.74 14.56
C LYS A 233 -26.09 -15.35 14.02
N SER A 234 -25.94 -16.67 14.08
CA SER A 234 -24.78 -17.40 13.54
C SER A 234 -24.59 -17.16 12.03
N ARG A 235 -25.68 -17.18 11.25
CA ARG A 235 -25.68 -16.83 9.81
C ARG A 235 -25.23 -15.39 9.57
N LYS A 236 -25.80 -14.41 10.30
CA LYS A 236 -25.45 -12.99 10.19
C LYS A 236 -23.97 -12.72 10.55
N ASP A 237 -23.44 -13.42 11.56
CA ASP A 237 -22.03 -13.32 11.95
C ASP A 237 -21.09 -13.91 10.88
N LYS A 238 -21.49 -15.02 10.24
CA LYS A 238 -20.78 -15.60 9.09
C LYS A 238 -20.74 -14.64 7.90
N TYR A 239 -21.84 -13.98 7.58
CA TYR A 239 -21.92 -13.01 6.47
C TYR A 239 -21.10 -11.75 6.73
N SER A 240 -21.15 -11.24 7.96
CA SER A 240 -20.26 -10.15 8.40
C SER A 240 -18.79 -10.56 8.26
N GLY A 241 -18.45 -11.81 8.59
CA GLY A 241 -17.10 -12.37 8.41
C GLY A 241 -16.60 -12.35 6.96
N ILE A 242 -17.44 -12.76 6.00
CA ILE A 242 -17.10 -12.77 4.56
C ILE A 242 -16.78 -11.37 4.05
N PHE A 243 -17.56 -10.38 4.47
CA PHE A 243 -17.32 -9.02 4.01
C PHE A 243 -16.03 -8.43 4.59
N LYS A 244 -15.81 -8.64 5.90
CA LYS A 244 -14.58 -8.23 6.58
C LYS A 244 -13.34 -8.79 5.88
N VAL A 245 -13.36 -10.09 5.54
CA VAL A 245 -12.21 -10.70 4.88
C VAL A 245 -12.00 -10.17 3.47
N MET A 246 -13.05 -9.89 2.68
CA MET A 246 -12.91 -9.27 1.36
C MET A 246 -12.27 -7.87 1.45
N CYS A 247 -12.68 -7.08 2.43
CA CYS A 247 -12.09 -5.79 2.75
C CYS A 247 -10.59 -5.91 3.08
N LEU A 248 -10.23 -6.82 4.00
CA LEU A 248 -8.83 -7.07 4.39
C LEU A 248 -7.98 -7.60 3.23
N CYS A 249 -8.54 -8.48 2.40
CA CYS A 249 -7.92 -8.96 1.18
C CYS A 249 -7.47 -7.80 0.28
N VAL A 250 -8.31 -6.79 0.06
CA VAL A 250 -7.96 -5.61 -0.75
C VAL A 250 -6.84 -4.79 -0.10
N ALA A 251 -6.98 -4.43 1.17
CA ALA A 251 -6.00 -3.59 1.88
C ALA A 251 -4.60 -4.22 1.87
N TYR A 252 -4.52 -5.52 2.19
CA TYR A 252 -3.25 -6.21 2.32
C TYR A 252 -2.65 -6.54 0.95
N SER A 253 -3.45 -6.95 -0.02
CA SER A 253 -2.95 -7.23 -1.37
C SER A 253 -2.45 -5.98 -2.09
N ALA A 254 -3.03 -4.80 -1.85
CA ALA A 254 -2.49 -3.54 -2.37
C ALA A 254 -1.03 -3.37 -1.93
N THR A 255 -0.82 -3.42 -0.62
CA THR A 255 0.52 -3.27 -0.03
C THR A 255 1.50 -4.37 -0.47
N ILE A 256 1.06 -5.62 -0.55
CA ILE A 256 1.87 -6.76 -1.01
C ILE A 256 2.27 -6.58 -2.50
N GLY A 257 1.34 -6.11 -3.34
CA GLY A 257 1.59 -5.84 -4.76
C GLY A 257 2.57 -4.70 -5.00
N GLY A 258 2.54 -3.67 -4.14
CA GLY A 258 3.48 -2.55 -4.20
C GLY A 258 4.95 -2.96 -4.05
N LEU A 259 5.24 -4.13 -3.47
CA LEU A 259 6.60 -4.66 -3.32
C LEU A 259 7.23 -5.06 -4.67
N THR A 260 6.42 -5.45 -5.66
CA THR A 260 6.88 -6.17 -6.85
C THR A 260 7.77 -5.33 -7.76
N THR A 261 7.49 -4.03 -7.90
CA THR A 261 8.30 -3.11 -8.71
C THR A 261 8.93 -2.04 -7.84
N ILE A 262 9.96 -1.40 -8.38
CA ILE A 262 10.52 -0.20 -7.76
C ILE A 262 9.43 0.86 -7.62
N THR A 263 8.58 1.02 -8.64
CA THR A 263 7.58 2.10 -8.72
C THR A 263 6.31 1.87 -7.91
N GLY A 264 6.05 0.64 -7.43
CA GLY A 264 4.81 0.29 -6.74
C GLY A 264 4.67 0.94 -5.36
N THR A 265 5.77 1.06 -4.62
CA THR A 265 5.80 1.74 -3.32
C THR A 265 6.95 2.73 -3.24
N SER A 266 6.72 3.85 -2.55
CA SER A 266 7.73 4.86 -2.30
C SER A 266 8.93 4.34 -1.51
N THR A 267 8.77 3.29 -0.69
CA THR A 267 9.90 2.72 0.06
C THR A 267 10.96 2.12 -0.86
N ASN A 268 10.55 1.45 -1.93
CA ASN A 268 11.46 0.82 -2.90
C ASN A 268 12.22 1.88 -3.70
N LEU A 269 11.53 2.96 -4.04
CA LEU A 269 12.13 4.13 -4.69
C LEU A 269 13.17 4.81 -3.79
N ILE A 270 12.85 5.04 -2.51
CA ILE A 270 13.77 5.62 -1.53
C ILE A 270 15.01 4.74 -1.38
N PHE A 271 14.83 3.42 -1.24
CA PHE A 271 15.94 2.48 -1.16
C PHE A 271 16.85 2.56 -2.39
N THR A 272 16.27 2.51 -3.59
CA THR A 272 17.05 2.50 -4.83
C THR A 272 17.91 3.76 -4.96
N GLU A 273 17.34 4.93 -4.68
CA GLU A 273 18.08 6.19 -4.76
C GLU A 273 19.09 6.36 -3.63
N HIS A 274 18.75 6.01 -2.38
CA HIS A 274 19.71 6.01 -1.28
C HIS A 274 20.90 5.09 -1.59
N PHE A 275 20.63 3.88 -2.05
CA PHE A 275 21.65 2.90 -2.42
C PHE A 275 22.52 3.40 -3.57
N ASN A 276 21.93 3.93 -4.64
CA ASN A 276 22.68 4.44 -5.79
C ASN A 276 23.49 5.69 -5.47
N SER A 277 22.99 6.56 -4.58
CA SER A 277 23.71 7.75 -4.12
C SER A 277 24.91 7.37 -3.24
N ARG A 278 24.74 6.38 -2.35
CA ARG A 278 25.80 5.89 -1.45
C ARG A 278 26.83 5.01 -2.16
N TYR A 279 26.40 4.18 -3.11
CA TYR A 279 27.22 3.18 -3.81
C TYR A 279 27.15 3.36 -5.34
N PRO A 280 27.67 4.47 -5.89
CA PRO A 280 27.56 4.77 -7.33
C PRO A 280 28.30 3.75 -8.22
N GLY A 281 29.23 2.97 -7.64
CA GLY A 281 29.95 1.90 -8.33
C GLY A 281 29.12 0.63 -8.59
N CYS A 282 27.93 0.47 -7.98
CA CYS A 282 27.03 -0.66 -8.22
C CYS A 282 25.77 -0.21 -8.96
N GLN A 283 25.61 -0.62 -10.22
CA GLN A 283 24.33 -0.50 -10.95
C GLN A 283 23.55 -1.83 -10.96
N CYS A 284 23.81 -2.66 -9.96
CA CYS A 284 23.23 -3.98 -9.78
C CYS A 284 21.70 -3.95 -9.53
N ILE A 285 21.19 -2.90 -8.87
CA ILE A 285 19.77 -2.69 -8.63
C ILE A 285 19.19 -1.82 -9.74
N ASN A 286 18.48 -2.45 -10.67
CA ASN A 286 17.70 -1.82 -11.72
C ASN A 286 16.26 -2.33 -11.67
N PHE A 287 15.37 -1.72 -12.46
CA PHE A 287 13.97 -2.15 -12.51
C PHE A 287 13.79 -3.66 -12.73
N GLY A 288 14.58 -4.24 -13.63
CA GLY A 288 14.53 -5.67 -13.96
C GLY A 288 15.00 -6.57 -12.81
N SER A 289 16.14 -6.26 -12.20
CA SER A 289 16.71 -7.06 -11.11
C SER A 289 15.84 -6.98 -9.85
N TRP A 290 15.28 -5.82 -9.54
CA TRP A 290 14.31 -5.67 -8.46
C TRP A 290 13.04 -6.50 -8.70
N PHE A 291 12.53 -6.49 -9.94
CA PHE A 291 11.33 -7.25 -10.29
C PHE A 291 11.54 -8.76 -10.17
N ILE A 292 12.65 -9.29 -10.69
CA ILE A 292 13.01 -10.71 -10.60
C ILE A 292 13.15 -11.14 -9.13
N LEU A 293 13.74 -10.27 -8.31
CA LEU A 293 13.87 -10.50 -6.86
C LEU A 293 12.52 -10.49 -6.13
N SER A 294 11.64 -9.54 -6.46
CA SER A 294 10.45 -9.24 -5.67
C SER A 294 9.21 -10.03 -6.07
N ILE A 295 9.05 -10.46 -7.34
CA ILE A 295 7.88 -11.28 -7.75
C ILE A 295 7.73 -12.53 -6.88
N PRO A 296 8.76 -13.38 -6.69
CA PRO A 296 8.56 -14.62 -5.93
C PRO A 296 8.12 -14.32 -4.50
N ILE A 297 8.67 -13.25 -3.90
CA ILE A 297 8.28 -12.76 -2.57
C ILE A 297 6.81 -12.38 -2.56
N THR A 298 6.37 -11.51 -3.47
CA THR A 298 4.98 -11.06 -3.58
C THR A 298 4.03 -12.24 -3.77
N VAL A 299 4.33 -13.16 -4.70
CA VAL A 299 3.45 -14.30 -5.01
C VAL A 299 3.31 -15.22 -3.79
N ILE A 300 4.42 -15.54 -3.11
CA ILE A 300 4.39 -16.40 -1.93
C ILE A 300 3.63 -15.71 -0.79
N ILE A 301 3.92 -14.44 -0.49
CA ILE A 301 3.21 -13.69 0.56
C ILE A 301 1.71 -13.59 0.22
N LEU A 302 1.34 -13.31 -1.03
CA LEU A 302 -0.05 -13.18 -1.44
C LEU A 302 -0.82 -14.49 -1.26
N LEU A 303 -0.23 -15.62 -1.67
CA LEU A 303 -0.84 -16.95 -1.52
C LEU A 303 -0.96 -17.37 -0.06
N LEU A 304 0.10 -17.18 0.74
CA LEU A 304 0.08 -17.50 2.16
C LEU A 304 -0.89 -16.59 2.94
N SER A 305 -0.95 -15.31 2.58
CA SER A 305 -1.91 -14.36 3.16
C SER A 305 -3.35 -14.74 2.80
N TRP A 306 -3.59 -15.18 1.57
CA TRP A 306 -4.90 -15.70 1.18
C TRP A 306 -5.30 -16.89 2.06
N VAL A 307 -4.44 -17.90 2.19
CA VAL A 307 -4.71 -19.07 3.05
C VAL A 307 -4.94 -18.67 4.51
N TRP A 308 -4.11 -17.76 5.04
CA TRP A 308 -4.24 -17.25 6.42
C TRP A 308 -5.58 -16.54 6.66
N LEU A 309 -5.98 -15.65 5.74
CA LEU A 309 -7.24 -14.90 5.84
C LEU A 309 -8.46 -15.82 5.69
N GLN A 310 -8.40 -16.81 4.78
CA GLN A 310 -9.45 -17.83 4.68
C GLN A 310 -9.58 -18.58 6.02
N TRP A 311 -8.46 -19.02 6.58
CA TRP A 311 -8.45 -19.78 7.82
C TRP A 311 -9.02 -18.98 8.99
N LEU A 312 -8.61 -17.72 9.14
CA LEU A 312 -9.00 -16.85 10.26
C LEU A 312 -10.49 -16.50 10.26
N PHE A 313 -11.12 -16.31 9.09
CA PHE A 313 -12.50 -15.82 8.98
C PHE A 313 -13.51 -16.88 8.53
N LEU A 314 -13.11 -17.91 7.78
CA LEU A 314 -14.00 -18.96 7.27
C LEU A 314 -13.71 -20.36 7.83
N GLY A 315 -12.57 -20.57 8.50
CA GLY A 315 -12.16 -21.87 9.03
C GLY A 315 -11.54 -22.82 7.99
N PHE A 316 -11.04 -23.98 8.45
CA PHE A 316 -10.46 -25.00 7.57
C PHE A 316 -11.54 -25.83 6.88
N ASP A 317 -11.90 -25.46 5.65
CA ASP A 317 -12.84 -26.26 4.84
C ASP A 317 -12.28 -26.52 3.41
N PHE A 318 -11.01 -26.93 3.34
CA PHE A 318 -10.26 -27.22 2.11
C PHE A 318 -11.00 -28.16 1.15
N LYS A 319 -11.78 -29.10 1.70
CA LYS A 319 -12.54 -30.09 0.93
C LYS A 319 -13.71 -29.49 0.15
N ASN A 320 -14.20 -28.30 0.55
CA ASN A 320 -15.23 -27.54 -0.16
C ASN A 320 -14.62 -26.46 -1.08
N MET A 321 -13.40 -25.98 -0.80
CA MET A 321 -12.67 -25.02 -1.65
C MET A 321 -12.21 -25.59 -3.00
N PHE A 322 -11.76 -26.84 -3.03
CA PHE A 322 -11.21 -27.49 -4.25
C PHE A 322 -12.23 -28.32 -5.03
N LYS A 323 -13.51 -28.34 -4.61
CA LYS A 323 -14.60 -28.96 -5.40
C LYS A 323 -15.00 -28.04 -6.55
N CYS A 324 -14.16 -27.99 -7.58
CA CYS A 324 -14.49 -27.37 -8.86
C CYS A 324 -15.53 -28.26 -9.59
N GLY A 325 -16.65 -27.70 -10.04
CA GLY A 325 -17.57 -28.39 -10.95
C GLY A 325 -19.01 -28.67 -10.48
N LYS A 326 -19.49 -28.10 -9.36
CA LYS A 326 -20.94 -28.07 -9.08
C LYS A 326 -21.63 -26.98 -9.90
N LYS A 327 -22.94 -27.13 -10.17
CA LYS A 327 -23.79 -26.06 -10.72
C LYS A 327 -23.61 -24.79 -9.87
N LYS A 328 -23.47 -23.64 -10.54
CA LYS A 328 -23.34 -22.35 -9.86
C LYS A 328 -24.51 -22.19 -8.88
N THR A 329 -24.19 -21.86 -7.64
CA THR A 329 -25.23 -21.51 -6.66
C THR A 329 -25.91 -20.20 -7.06
N ALA A 330 -27.14 -19.95 -6.62
CA ALA A 330 -27.85 -18.70 -6.91
C ALA A 330 -27.01 -17.46 -6.53
N ARG A 331 -26.23 -17.56 -5.44
CA ARG A 331 -25.23 -16.58 -4.99
C ARG A 331 -24.13 -16.30 -6.01
N GLU A 332 -23.55 -17.36 -6.57
CA GLU A 332 -22.49 -17.28 -7.57
C GLU A 332 -23.02 -16.65 -8.87
N GLU A 333 -24.26 -16.95 -9.25
CA GLU A 333 -24.91 -16.29 -10.38
C GLU A 333 -25.16 -14.80 -10.12
N ALA A 334 -25.70 -14.43 -8.95
CA ALA A 334 -25.93 -13.03 -8.58
C ALA A 334 -24.62 -12.22 -8.58
N SER A 335 -23.58 -12.75 -7.94
CA SER A 335 -22.25 -12.12 -7.91
C SER A 335 -21.66 -11.96 -9.33
N SER A 336 -21.82 -12.99 -10.19
CA SER A 336 -21.34 -12.93 -11.57
C SER A 336 -22.07 -11.87 -12.39
N ARG A 337 -23.40 -11.75 -12.21
CA ARG A 337 -24.23 -10.75 -12.91
C ARG A 337 -23.79 -9.33 -12.55
N VAL A 338 -23.49 -9.05 -11.29
CA VAL A 338 -23.04 -7.72 -10.83
C VAL A 338 -21.70 -7.35 -11.45
N ILE A 339 -20.72 -8.25 -11.41
CA ILE A 339 -19.39 -8.02 -12.01
C ILE A 339 -19.52 -7.82 -13.53
N GLN A 340 -20.36 -8.62 -14.19
CA GLN A 340 -20.63 -8.47 -15.63
C GLN A 340 -21.36 -7.16 -15.95
N GLN A 341 -22.28 -6.70 -15.10
CA GLN A 341 -22.95 -5.42 -15.26
C GLN A 341 -21.96 -4.26 -15.15
N GLU A 342 -21.08 -4.26 -14.14
CA GLU A 342 -20.01 -3.28 -14.01
C GLU A 342 -19.06 -3.30 -15.21
N TYR A 343 -18.71 -4.49 -15.72
CA TYR A 343 -17.88 -4.60 -16.93
C TYR A 343 -18.60 -4.07 -18.18
N LYS A 344 -19.90 -4.34 -18.34
CA LYS A 344 -20.71 -3.84 -19.45
C LYS A 344 -20.86 -2.32 -19.41
N LYS A 345 -20.93 -1.70 -18.22
CA LYS A 345 -20.99 -0.23 -18.05
C LYS A 345 -19.77 0.49 -18.65
N LEU A 346 -18.61 -0.17 -18.75
CA LEU A 346 -17.40 0.41 -19.33
C LEU A 346 -17.44 0.53 -20.87
N GLY A 347 -18.38 -0.14 -21.54
CA GLY A 347 -18.46 -0.14 -23.01
C GLY A 347 -17.25 -0.81 -23.71
N PRO A 348 -17.16 -0.71 -25.05
CA PRO A 348 -16.05 -1.24 -25.82
C PRO A 348 -14.73 -0.51 -25.49
N ILE A 349 -13.59 -1.15 -25.76
CA ILE A 349 -12.26 -0.54 -25.51
C ILE A 349 -12.12 0.73 -26.34
N SER A 350 -11.83 1.85 -25.68
CA SER A 350 -11.63 3.13 -26.35
C SER A 350 -10.22 3.24 -26.95
N TYR A 351 -10.05 4.14 -27.91
CA TYR A 351 -8.74 4.44 -28.50
C TYR A 351 -7.71 4.88 -27.43
N PRO A 352 -8.02 5.82 -26.52
CA PRO A 352 -7.11 6.19 -25.42
C PRO A 352 -6.70 5.05 -24.50
N GLU A 353 -7.62 4.12 -24.21
CA GLU A 353 -7.31 2.91 -23.43
C GLU A 353 -6.26 2.06 -24.15
N THR A 354 -6.40 1.89 -25.46
CA THR A 354 -5.47 1.10 -26.28
C THR A 354 -4.11 1.78 -26.38
N VAL A 355 -4.06 3.09 -26.64
CA VAL A 355 -2.80 3.85 -26.67
C VAL A 355 -2.10 3.80 -25.31
N THR A 356 -2.85 4.01 -24.21
CA THR A 356 -2.30 3.92 -22.86
C THR A 356 -1.73 2.52 -22.59
N LEU A 357 -2.41 1.46 -23.02
CA LEU A 357 -1.93 0.08 -22.88
C LEU A 357 -0.65 -0.16 -23.71
N VAL A 358 -0.56 0.38 -24.93
CA VAL A 358 0.64 0.29 -25.76
C VAL A 358 1.82 1.03 -25.12
N LEU A 359 1.61 2.25 -24.64
CA LEU A 359 2.65 3.03 -23.95
C LEU A 359 3.08 2.37 -22.64
N PHE A 360 2.15 1.77 -21.91
CA PHE A 360 2.44 0.97 -20.71
C PHE A 360 3.34 -0.23 -21.02
N ILE A 361 3.00 -1.00 -22.05
CA ILE A 361 3.81 -2.15 -22.49
C ILE A 361 5.18 -1.67 -22.98
N LEU A 362 5.23 -0.57 -23.74
CA LEU A 362 6.47 0.03 -24.22
C LEU A 362 7.39 0.45 -23.06
N MET A 363 6.85 1.16 -22.07
CA MET A 363 7.60 1.58 -20.88
C MET A 363 8.16 0.38 -20.11
N THR A 364 7.33 -0.64 -19.92
CA THR A 364 7.71 -1.89 -19.25
C THR A 364 8.85 -2.58 -20.00
N LEU A 365 8.72 -2.73 -21.32
CA LEU A 365 9.75 -3.33 -22.17
C LEU A 365 11.05 -2.54 -22.12
N LEU A 366 10.99 -1.21 -22.16
CA LEU A 366 12.17 -0.35 -22.06
C LEU A 366 12.90 -0.55 -20.73
N TRP A 367 12.21 -0.67 -19.60
CA TRP A 367 12.85 -0.96 -18.33
C TRP A 367 13.51 -2.34 -18.29
N PHE A 368 12.81 -3.40 -18.72
CA PHE A 368 13.36 -4.76 -18.69
C PHE A 368 14.53 -4.97 -19.66
N THR A 369 14.54 -4.26 -20.78
CA THR A 369 15.58 -4.41 -21.81
C THR A 369 16.71 -3.40 -21.70
N ARG A 370 16.69 -2.48 -20.70
CA ARG A 370 17.73 -1.44 -20.52
C ARG A 370 19.09 -2.04 -20.24
N ASP A 371 19.17 -2.82 -19.17
CA ASP A 371 20.38 -3.54 -18.79
C ASP A 371 20.00 -4.86 -18.10
N PRO A 372 19.58 -5.87 -18.87
CA PRO A 372 19.06 -7.12 -18.32
C PRO A 372 20.15 -8.00 -17.68
N GLY A 373 21.43 -7.66 -17.80
CA GLY A 373 22.56 -8.37 -17.19
C GLY A 373 23.00 -9.65 -17.91
N PHE A 374 22.10 -10.35 -18.61
CA PHE A 374 22.43 -11.58 -19.37
C PHE A 374 22.70 -11.34 -20.87
N ILE A 375 22.18 -10.26 -21.43
CA ILE A 375 22.39 -9.80 -22.82
C ILE A 375 22.72 -8.30 -22.76
N PRO A 376 23.55 -7.77 -23.68
CA PRO A 376 23.72 -6.32 -23.81
C PRO A 376 22.35 -5.66 -24.07
N GLY A 377 21.84 -4.93 -23.08
CA GLY A 377 20.56 -4.22 -23.19
C GLY A 377 20.63 -3.05 -24.18
N TRP A 378 19.50 -2.39 -24.45
CA TRP A 378 19.50 -1.26 -25.40
C TRP A 378 20.34 -0.07 -24.94
N SER A 379 20.67 0.03 -23.64
CA SER A 379 21.65 1.01 -23.14
C SER A 379 23.02 0.87 -23.79
N SER A 380 23.38 -0.34 -24.25
CA SER A 380 24.64 -0.62 -24.96
C SER A 380 24.73 0.02 -26.35
N LEU A 381 23.60 0.43 -26.95
CA LEU A 381 23.55 1.19 -28.19
C LEU A 381 24.19 2.58 -28.05
N PHE A 382 24.39 3.05 -26.81
CA PHE A 382 25.04 4.32 -26.47
C PHE A 382 26.38 4.07 -25.73
N PRO A 383 27.37 3.41 -26.37
CA PRO A 383 28.58 2.94 -25.69
C PRO A 383 29.48 4.08 -25.19
N LYS A 384 29.35 5.28 -25.75
CA LYS A 384 30.09 6.48 -25.31
C LYS A 384 29.61 7.02 -23.94
N HIS A 385 28.42 6.62 -23.50
CA HIS A 385 27.75 7.17 -22.31
C HIS A 385 27.31 6.05 -21.36
N LYS A 386 28.18 5.06 -21.12
CA LYS A 386 27.91 3.98 -20.15
C LYS A 386 27.61 4.57 -18.76
N GLY A 387 26.47 4.18 -18.19
CA GLY A 387 26.01 4.61 -16.87
C GLY A 387 25.22 5.92 -16.83
N PHE A 388 25.11 6.68 -17.94
CA PHE A 388 24.34 7.93 -17.99
C PHE A 388 22.83 7.68 -18.17
N ILE A 389 22.47 6.56 -18.81
CA ILE A 389 21.08 6.22 -19.11
C ILE A 389 20.48 5.42 -17.96
N THR A 390 19.60 6.07 -17.21
CA THR A 390 18.89 5.51 -16.06
C THR A 390 17.49 5.01 -16.42
N ASP A 391 16.83 4.28 -15.51
CA ASP A 391 15.41 3.91 -15.65
C ASP A 391 14.52 5.16 -15.80
N SER A 392 14.94 6.26 -15.18
CA SER A 392 14.31 7.58 -15.23
C SER A 392 14.29 8.17 -16.63
N THR A 393 15.34 7.93 -17.41
CA THR A 393 15.43 8.40 -18.81
C THR A 393 14.33 7.75 -19.67
N ALA A 394 14.16 6.44 -19.56
CA ALA A 394 13.11 5.72 -20.26
C ALA A 394 11.71 6.18 -19.83
N ALA A 395 11.52 6.37 -18.53
CA ALA A 395 10.25 6.84 -17.97
C ALA A 395 9.87 8.24 -18.45
N LEU A 396 10.83 9.18 -18.53
CA LEU A 396 10.58 10.53 -19.03
C LEU A 396 10.23 10.56 -20.52
N VAL A 397 10.91 9.76 -21.34
CA VAL A 397 10.60 9.68 -22.78
C VAL A 397 9.16 9.22 -23.00
N VAL A 398 8.73 8.16 -22.31
CA VAL A 398 7.33 7.70 -22.41
C VAL A 398 6.36 8.69 -21.75
N GLY A 399 6.74 9.29 -20.62
CA GLY A 399 5.98 10.35 -19.96
C GLY A 399 5.65 11.50 -20.89
N LEU A 400 6.64 11.95 -21.68
CA LEU A 400 6.47 13.00 -22.67
C LEU A 400 5.49 12.59 -23.78
N LEU A 401 5.49 11.32 -24.21
CA LEU A 401 4.54 10.82 -25.21
C LEU A 401 3.08 10.94 -24.76
N PHE A 402 2.77 10.84 -23.46
CA PHE A 402 1.41 11.07 -22.95
C PHE A 402 0.92 12.52 -23.14
N PHE A 403 1.83 13.49 -23.24
CA PHE A 403 1.50 14.89 -23.54
C PHE A 403 1.48 15.22 -25.04
N ILE A 404 2.08 14.35 -25.87
CA ILE A 404 2.20 14.54 -27.33
C ILE A 404 1.13 13.78 -28.11
N ILE A 405 0.73 12.59 -27.65
CA ILE A 405 -0.23 11.76 -28.40
C ILE A 405 -1.66 12.25 -28.12
N PRO A 406 -2.47 12.54 -29.16
CA PRO A 406 -3.84 13.00 -28.98
C PRO A 406 -4.76 11.87 -28.52
N ALA A 407 -5.73 12.19 -27.65
CA ALA A 407 -6.72 11.24 -27.14
C ALA A 407 -7.84 10.91 -28.14
N LYS A 408 -8.04 11.74 -29.16
CA LYS A 408 -9.05 11.50 -30.20
C LYS A 408 -8.36 11.40 -31.54
N THR A 409 -8.67 10.33 -32.29
CA THR A 409 -8.32 10.25 -33.70
C THR A 409 -9.25 11.16 -34.51
N LEU A 410 -8.74 11.68 -35.62
CA LEU A 410 -9.51 12.49 -36.57
C LEU A 410 -10.64 11.61 -37.13
N SER A 411 -11.87 11.78 -36.63
CA SER A 411 -13.03 11.07 -37.16
C SER A 411 -13.56 11.85 -38.38
N ARG A 412 -13.50 11.22 -39.54
CA ARG A 412 -14.08 11.74 -40.79
C ARG A 412 -15.58 11.44 -40.77
N THR A 413 -16.41 12.46 -40.59
CA THR A 413 -17.86 12.34 -40.75
C THR A 413 -18.21 12.11 -42.23
N SER A 414 -19.30 11.37 -42.47
CA SER A 414 -19.82 11.04 -43.81
C SER A 414 -20.23 12.25 -44.67
N ASN A 415 -20.19 13.48 -44.11
CA ASN A 415 -20.71 14.70 -44.75
C ASN A 415 -19.62 15.67 -45.22
N GLY A 416 -18.35 15.28 -45.23
CA GLY A 416 -17.27 16.10 -45.82
C GLY A 416 -16.84 17.33 -45.01
N GLU A 417 -17.51 17.65 -43.90
CA GLU A 417 -17.06 18.67 -42.96
C GLU A 417 -16.10 18.07 -41.92
N ASN A 418 -14.81 18.37 -42.08
CA ASN A 418 -13.80 18.10 -41.05
C ASN A 418 -14.07 19.00 -39.84
N THR A 419 -14.76 18.48 -38.81
CA THR A 419 -14.76 19.15 -37.52
C THR A 419 -13.35 19.05 -36.94
N VAL A 420 -12.62 20.18 -36.92
CA VAL A 420 -11.30 20.30 -36.30
C VAL A 420 -11.48 20.03 -34.80
N PHE A 421 -11.28 18.78 -34.37
CA PHE A 421 -11.21 18.49 -32.95
C PHE A 421 -9.99 19.22 -32.39
N GLY A 422 -10.21 20.08 -31.39
CA GLY A 422 -9.14 20.68 -30.61
C GLY A 422 -8.21 19.59 -30.09
N TYR A 423 -6.91 19.76 -30.31
CA TYR A 423 -5.88 18.84 -29.83
C TYR A 423 -6.03 18.65 -28.31
N MET A 424 -6.45 17.46 -27.90
CA MET A 424 -6.52 17.07 -26.49
C MET A 424 -5.52 15.94 -26.26
N PRO A 425 -4.42 16.18 -25.53
CA PRO A 425 -3.44 15.13 -25.23
C PRO A 425 -4.06 14.03 -24.35
N LEU A 426 -3.39 12.87 -24.30
CA LEU A 426 -3.81 11.77 -23.41
C LEU A 426 -3.96 12.26 -21.97
N ILE A 427 -2.98 13.03 -21.48
CA ILE A 427 -3.03 13.70 -20.17
C ILE A 427 -2.70 15.19 -20.29
N THR A 428 -3.30 15.99 -19.41
CA THR A 428 -3.02 17.43 -19.27
C THR A 428 -2.11 17.69 -18.07
N TRP A 429 -1.43 18.84 -18.06
CA TRP A 429 -0.59 19.22 -16.92
C TRP A 429 -1.37 19.29 -15.60
N LYS A 430 -2.62 19.77 -15.65
CA LYS A 430 -3.48 19.86 -14.47
C LYS A 430 -3.81 18.48 -13.88
N GLU A 431 -4.09 17.49 -14.74
CA GLU A 431 -4.34 16.12 -14.33
C GLU A 431 -3.08 15.49 -13.72
N PHE A 432 -1.92 15.65 -14.39
CA PHE A 432 -0.62 15.22 -13.86
C PHE A 432 -0.34 15.85 -12.48
N GLN A 433 -0.49 17.16 -12.36
CA GLN A 433 -0.25 17.90 -11.12
C GLN A 433 -1.14 17.40 -9.98
N SER A 434 -2.39 17.04 -10.27
CA SER A 434 -3.32 16.52 -9.25
C SER A 434 -2.98 15.11 -8.77
N CYS A 435 -2.35 14.29 -9.62
CA CYS A 435 -1.94 12.93 -9.28
C CYS A 435 -0.52 12.87 -8.68
N MET A 436 0.29 13.90 -8.86
CA MET A 436 1.68 13.93 -8.39
C MET A 436 1.76 13.93 -6.85
N PRO A 437 2.44 12.96 -6.21
CA PRO A 437 2.57 12.90 -4.77
C PRO A 437 3.71 13.82 -4.30
N TRP A 438 3.46 15.13 -4.31
CA TRP A 438 4.44 16.16 -3.89
C TRP A 438 4.99 15.95 -2.48
N GLU A 439 4.16 15.43 -1.58
CA GLU A 439 4.59 15.13 -0.22
C GLU A 439 5.71 14.10 -0.20
N ILE A 440 5.58 13.03 -0.98
CA ILE A 440 6.60 11.97 -1.09
C ILE A 440 7.83 12.54 -1.79
N ALA A 441 7.68 13.28 -2.89
CA ALA A 441 8.82 13.89 -3.59
C ALA A 441 9.71 14.71 -2.64
N ILE A 442 9.10 15.63 -1.86
CA ILE A 442 9.83 16.45 -0.89
C ILE A 442 10.37 15.63 0.27
N LEU A 443 9.59 14.68 0.80
CA LEU A 443 9.99 13.80 1.90
C LEU A 443 11.28 13.05 1.59
N VAL A 444 11.33 12.47 0.41
CA VAL A 444 12.47 11.70 -0.09
C VAL A 444 13.70 12.60 -0.27
N GLY A 445 13.52 13.81 -0.80
CA GLY A 445 14.58 14.82 -0.87
C GLY A 445 15.18 15.20 0.49
N GLY A 446 14.33 15.39 1.51
CA GLY A 446 14.77 15.62 2.89
C GLY A 446 15.51 14.42 3.48
N GLY A 447 15.10 13.21 3.11
CA GLY A 447 15.79 11.97 3.45
C GLY A 447 17.21 11.88 2.90
N PHE A 448 17.40 12.20 1.62
CA PHE A 448 18.74 12.23 1.02
C PHE A 448 19.60 13.33 1.63
N ALA A 449 19.01 14.49 1.91
CA ALA A 449 19.73 15.54 2.63
C ALA A 449 20.23 14.99 3.98
N LEU A 450 19.38 14.32 4.77
CA LEU A 450 19.79 13.71 6.05
C LEU A 450 20.91 12.68 5.86
N ALA A 451 20.81 11.82 4.86
CA ALA A 451 21.83 10.82 4.55
C ALA A 451 23.18 11.47 4.22
N ASP A 452 23.19 12.45 3.30
CA ASP A 452 24.38 13.23 2.94
C ASP A 452 24.94 13.97 4.17
N GLY A 453 24.06 14.54 4.99
CA GLY A 453 24.43 15.21 6.25
C GLY A 453 25.09 14.27 7.25
N CYS A 454 24.59 13.04 7.39
CA CYS A 454 25.19 12.02 8.27
C CYS A 454 26.59 11.60 7.81
N GLU A 455 26.80 11.55 6.49
CA GLU A 455 28.11 11.23 5.91
C GLU A 455 29.11 12.38 6.08
N VAL A 456 28.72 13.60 5.70
CA VAL A 456 29.58 14.79 5.78
C VAL A 456 29.92 15.15 7.23
N SER A 457 28.99 14.93 8.16
CA SER A 457 29.21 15.16 9.59
C SER A 457 30.02 14.08 10.30
N LYS A 458 30.33 12.95 9.64
CA LYS A 458 30.93 11.74 10.24
C LYS A 458 30.06 11.04 11.28
N LEU A 459 28.79 11.41 11.39
CA LEU A 459 27.83 10.72 12.26
C LEU A 459 27.66 9.25 11.87
N SER A 460 27.68 8.94 10.57
CA SER A 460 27.59 7.55 10.06
C SER A 460 28.74 6.66 10.58
N GLU A 461 29.98 7.15 10.53
CA GLU A 461 31.17 6.46 11.05
C GLU A 461 31.09 6.29 12.58
N TRP A 462 30.60 7.31 13.28
CA TRP A 462 30.41 7.24 14.73
C TRP A 462 29.37 6.16 15.11
N VAL A 463 28.21 6.14 14.45
CA VAL A 463 27.16 5.11 14.67
C VAL A 463 27.71 3.73 14.34
N ALA A 464 28.40 3.58 13.22
CA ALA A 464 29.07 2.35 12.81
C ALA A 464 30.00 1.80 13.90
N SER A 465 30.86 2.65 14.49
CA SER A 465 31.81 2.25 15.55
C SER A 465 31.12 1.71 16.81
N LYS A 466 29.90 2.19 17.12
CA LYS A 466 29.11 1.72 18.26
C LYS A 466 28.38 0.42 17.96
N LEU A 467 28.16 0.12 16.69
CA LEU A 467 27.49 -1.08 16.24
C LEU A 467 28.44 -2.24 15.92
N THR A 468 29.76 -2.02 15.87
CA THR A 468 30.77 -3.07 15.66
C THR A 468 30.61 -4.30 16.57
N PRO A 469 30.23 -4.19 17.86
CA PRO A 469 30.02 -5.37 18.71
C PRO A 469 28.92 -6.31 18.21
N LEU A 470 27.95 -5.83 17.42
CA LEU A 470 26.89 -6.66 16.82
C LEU A 470 27.44 -7.63 15.77
N GLY A 471 28.65 -7.40 15.23
CA GLY A 471 29.32 -8.34 14.32
C GLY A 471 29.64 -9.70 14.95
N SER A 472 29.53 -9.84 16.27
CA SER A 472 29.66 -11.13 16.97
C SER A 472 28.43 -12.03 16.80
N LEU A 473 27.27 -11.46 16.41
CA LEU A 473 26.05 -12.22 16.19
C LEU A 473 26.07 -12.89 14.80
N PRO A 474 25.43 -14.06 14.66
CA PRO A 474 25.29 -14.67 13.34
C PRO A 474 24.47 -13.78 12.41
N LEU A 475 24.90 -13.64 11.15
CA LEU A 475 24.34 -12.68 10.19
C LEU A 475 22.82 -12.80 10.01
N TRP A 476 22.28 -14.03 9.97
CA TRP A 476 20.82 -14.26 9.86
C TRP A 476 20.03 -13.62 11.02
N LEU A 477 20.62 -13.55 12.21
CA LEU A 477 19.99 -12.96 13.39
C LEU A 477 20.01 -11.43 13.31
N ILE A 478 21.09 -10.83 12.80
CA ILE A 478 21.18 -9.38 12.58
C ILE A 478 20.08 -8.92 11.61
N ILE A 479 19.90 -9.65 10.51
CA ILE A 479 18.86 -9.36 9.50
C ILE A 479 17.47 -9.51 10.12
N LEU A 480 17.24 -10.60 10.86
CA LEU A 480 15.95 -10.83 11.52
C LEU A 480 15.61 -9.71 12.51
N ILE A 481 16.56 -9.31 13.36
CA ILE A 481 16.38 -8.22 14.31
C ILE A 481 16.09 -6.91 13.58
N SER A 482 16.85 -6.60 12.52
CA SER A 482 16.61 -5.41 11.69
C SER A 482 15.20 -5.41 11.09
N CYS A 483 14.78 -6.52 10.50
CA CYS A 483 13.45 -6.69 9.92
C CYS A 483 12.34 -6.52 10.96
N LEU A 484 12.48 -7.12 12.15
CA LEU A 484 11.49 -7.02 13.22
C LEU A 484 11.37 -5.59 13.77
N ILE A 485 12.49 -4.90 13.97
CA ILE A 485 12.49 -3.50 14.42
C ILE A 485 11.77 -2.63 13.40
N VAL A 486 12.15 -2.74 12.13
CA VAL A 486 11.57 -1.94 11.04
C VAL A 486 10.07 -2.24 10.88
N THR A 487 9.67 -3.51 10.91
CA THR A 487 8.26 -3.93 10.84
C THR A 487 7.46 -3.39 12.03
N THR A 488 8.05 -3.29 13.22
CA THR A 488 7.34 -2.77 14.39
C THR A 488 7.19 -1.24 14.31
N VAL A 489 8.22 -0.54 13.85
CA VAL A 489 8.18 0.92 13.73
C VAL A 489 7.23 1.38 12.62
N THR A 490 7.17 0.65 11.50
CA THR A 490 6.28 1.00 10.38
C THR A 490 4.78 0.89 10.72
N GLU A 491 4.42 0.21 11.80
CA GLU A 491 3.02 0.12 12.24
C GLU A 491 2.54 1.39 12.93
N VAL A 492 3.48 2.20 13.45
CA VAL A 492 3.17 3.45 14.16
C VAL A 492 3.63 4.69 13.40
N ALA A 493 4.41 4.52 12.33
CA ALA A 493 4.98 5.59 11.53
C ALA A 493 4.85 5.28 10.04
N SER A 494 4.68 6.31 9.21
CA SER A 494 4.55 6.11 7.76
C SER A 494 5.73 5.33 7.15
N ASN A 495 5.44 4.41 6.22
CA ASN A 495 6.47 3.60 5.56
C ASN A 495 7.62 4.44 4.97
N PRO A 496 7.38 5.56 4.25
CA PRO A 496 8.44 6.36 3.65
C PRO A 496 9.34 7.04 4.69
N ALA A 497 8.76 7.49 5.81
CA ALA A 497 9.54 8.05 6.90
C ALA A 497 10.40 7.00 7.60
N THR A 498 9.83 5.83 7.87
CA THR A 498 10.53 4.70 8.51
C THR A 498 11.78 4.32 7.73
N ILE A 499 11.66 4.07 6.42
CA ILE A 499 12.81 3.65 5.61
C ILE A 499 13.88 4.75 5.50
N THR A 500 13.46 6.01 5.44
CA THR A 500 14.36 7.17 5.37
C THR A 500 15.21 7.33 6.63
N ILE A 501 14.66 6.97 7.81
CA ILE A 501 15.41 6.96 9.07
C ILE A 501 16.37 5.78 9.12
N PHE A 502 15.92 4.59 8.71
CA PHE A 502 16.69 3.36 8.92
C PHE A 502 17.80 3.14 7.88
N LEU A 503 17.65 3.51 6.61
CA LEU A 503 18.69 3.28 5.60
C LEU A 503 20.04 3.93 5.92
N PRO A 504 20.12 5.20 6.38
CA PRO A 504 21.37 5.82 6.80
C PRO A 504 22.02 5.18 8.04
N ILE A 505 21.26 4.39 8.81
CA ILE A 505 21.76 3.67 10.00
C ILE A 505 22.21 2.26 9.62
N LEU A 506 21.43 1.56 8.79
CA LEU A 506 21.68 0.19 8.37
C LEU A 506 22.83 0.10 7.34
N SER A 507 23.05 1.13 6.53
CA SER A 507 24.14 1.11 5.53
C SER A 507 25.52 1.12 6.21
N PRO A 508 25.82 2.07 7.13
CA PRO A 508 27.09 2.07 7.87
C PRO A 508 27.22 0.88 8.80
N LEU A 509 26.12 0.33 9.34
CA LEU A 509 26.14 -0.93 10.08
C LEU A 509 26.70 -2.06 9.23
N ALA A 510 26.19 -2.24 8.00
CA ALA A 510 26.65 -3.29 7.09
C ALA A 510 28.14 -3.11 6.73
N GLU A 511 28.56 -1.87 6.48
CA GLU A 511 29.96 -1.51 6.24
C GLU A 511 30.85 -1.87 7.44
N ALA A 512 30.41 -1.55 8.67
CA ALA A 512 31.17 -1.77 9.91
C ALA A 512 31.37 -3.24 10.27
N ILE A 513 30.40 -4.10 9.95
CA ILE A 513 30.50 -5.55 10.15
C ILE A 513 31.10 -6.28 8.96
N HIS A 514 31.56 -5.56 7.93
CA HIS A 514 32.10 -6.09 6.67
C HIS A 514 31.18 -7.10 5.97
N VAL A 515 29.89 -6.78 5.88
CA VAL A 515 28.90 -7.57 5.14
C VAL A 515 28.38 -6.77 3.95
N ASN A 516 28.03 -7.46 2.86
CA ASN A 516 27.42 -6.83 1.70
C ASN A 516 26.18 -6.00 2.12
N PRO A 517 26.13 -4.68 1.87
CA PRO A 517 25.01 -3.83 2.30
C PRO A 517 23.64 -4.31 1.84
N LEU A 518 23.55 -4.91 0.64
CA LEU A 518 22.28 -5.44 0.10
C LEU A 518 21.68 -6.55 0.98
N PHE A 519 22.51 -7.27 1.75
CA PHE A 519 22.08 -8.34 2.66
C PHE A 519 21.18 -7.82 3.79
N ILE A 520 21.35 -6.56 4.21
CA ILE A 520 20.57 -5.93 5.28
C ILE A 520 19.53 -4.97 4.69
N LEU A 521 19.92 -4.17 3.69
CA LEU A 521 19.09 -3.08 3.19
C LEU A 521 17.87 -3.57 2.38
N ILE A 522 18.01 -4.61 1.55
CA ILE A 522 16.87 -5.17 0.80
C ILE A 522 15.78 -5.69 1.75
N PRO A 523 16.06 -6.63 2.68
CA PRO A 523 15.02 -7.17 3.55
C PRO A 523 14.43 -6.11 4.48
N ALA A 524 15.21 -5.15 4.98
CA ALA A 524 14.69 -4.02 5.77
C ALA A 524 13.73 -3.14 4.94
N THR A 525 14.05 -2.88 3.67
CA THR A 525 13.19 -2.11 2.76
C THR A 525 11.85 -2.80 2.53
N LEU A 526 11.86 -4.10 2.23
CA LEU A 526 10.65 -4.88 2.03
C LEU A 526 9.80 -4.93 3.32
N CYS A 527 10.44 -5.14 4.48
CA CYS A 527 9.75 -5.19 5.77
C CYS A 527 9.15 -3.85 6.19
N THR A 528 9.69 -2.72 5.71
CA THR A 528 9.08 -1.40 5.96
C THR A 528 7.68 -1.28 5.35
N SER A 529 7.36 -2.08 4.33
CA SER A 529 6.02 -2.11 3.75
C SER A 529 5.06 -3.02 4.49
N PHE A 530 5.50 -3.81 5.49
CA PHE A 530 4.63 -4.71 6.27
C PHE A 530 3.90 -3.98 7.40
N ALA A 531 3.11 -2.97 7.01
CA ALA A 531 2.23 -2.18 7.86
C ALA A 531 0.79 -2.73 7.78
N PHE A 532 0.52 -3.86 8.45
CA PHE A 532 -0.75 -4.59 8.34
C PHE A 532 -1.61 -4.56 9.60
N LEU A 533 -1.09 -4.15 10.76
CA LEU A 533 -1.81 -4.24 12.04
C LEU A 533 -2.84 -3.12 12.23
N LEU A 534 -2.45 -1.88 11.95
CA LEU A 534 -3.26 -0.70 12.28
C LEU A 534 -3.86 -0.01 11.04
N PRO A 535 -5.07 0.57 11.15
CA PRO A 535 -5.67 1.36 10.07
C PRO A 535 -4.82 2.57 9.68
N VAL A 536 -4.18 3.20 10.66
CA VAL A 536 -3.40 4.43 10.48
C VAL A 536 -2.04 4.16 9.84
N ALA A 537 -1.52 2.94 9.95
CA ALA A 537 -0.17 2.60 9.50
C ALA A 537 0.02 2.75 7.98
N ASN A 538 -1.03 2.49 7.20
CA ASN A 538 -0.99 2.58 5.75
C ASN A 538 -2.29 3.18 5.20
N PRO A 539 -2.25 4.16 4.29
CA PRO A 539 -3.46 4.73 3.69
C PRO A 539 -4.42 3.71 3.06
N ALA A 540 -3.91 2.61 2.49
CA ALA A 540 -4.75 1.53 1.97
C ALA A 540 -5.61 0.90 3.08
N ASN A 541 -5.03 0.66 4.25
CA ASN A 541 -5.74 0.14 5.42
C ASN A 541 -6.80 1.15 5.90
N ALA A 542 -6.46 2.43 5.93
CA ALA A 542 -7.37 3.50 6.35
C ALA A 542 -8.61 3.61 5.44
N ILE A 543 -8.42 3.51 4.11
CA ILE A 543 -9.52 3.52 3.14
C ILE A 543 -10.49 2.39 3.43
N VAL A 544 -9.98 1.16 3.54
CA VAL A 544 -10.83 -0.01 3.79
C VAL A 544 -11.54 0.09 5.14
N PHE A 545 -10.85 0.61 6.18
CA PHE A 545 -11.43 0.83 7.50
C PHE A 545 -12.57 1.88 7.46
N SER A 546 -12.48 2.90 6.61
CA SER A 546 -13.48 3.98 6.49
C SER A 546 -14.86 3.50 6.01
N TYR A 547 -14.94 2.34 5.36
CA TYR A 547 -16.21 1.71 4.99
C TYR A 547 -17.00 1.18 6.20
N GLY A 548 -16.41 1.13 7.40
CA GLY A 548 -17.14 0.90 8.65
C GLY A 548 -17.42 -0.57 8.99
N HIS A 549 -17.02 -1.51 8.14
CA HIS A 549 -17.28 -2.95 8.34
C HIS A 549 -16.22 -3.65 9.22
N LEU A 550 -15.05 -3.05 9.40
CA LEU A 550 -13.92 -3.62 10.13
C LEU A 550 -13.79 -3.05 11.55
N LYS A 551 -13.44 -3.90 12.51
CA LYS A 551 -12.98 -3.47 13.84
C LYS A 551 -11.46 -3.49 13.89
N ILE A 552 -10.87 -2.64 14.75
CA ILE A 552 -9.40 -2.58 14.93
C ILE A 552 -8.84 -3.97 15.29
N MET A 553 -9.52 -4.71 16.16
CA MET A 553 -9.08 -6.07 16.55
C MET A 553 -9.12 -7.08 15.40
N ASP A 554 -10.01 -6.89 14.41
CA ASP A 554 -10.06 -7.75 13.22
C ASP A 554 -8.81 -7.54 12.36
N MET A 555 -8.38 -6.27 12.20
CA MET A 555 -7.15 -5.91 11.50
C MET A 555 -5.90 -6.39 12.24
N VAL A 556 -5.81 -6.14 13.56
CA VAL A 556 -4.64 -6.55 14.36
C VAL A 556 -4.41 -8.06 14.31
N LYS A 557 -5.47 -8.89 14.47
CA LYS A 557 -5.34 -10.35 14.41
C LYS A 557 -4.90 -10.83 13.02
N ALA A 558 -5.51 -10.28 11.98
CA ALA A 558 -5.20 -10.65 10.61
C ALA A 558 -3.79 -10.19 10.22
N GLY A 559 -3.45 -8.95 10.53
CA GLY A 559 -2.18 -8.30 10.20
C GLY A 559 -0.99 -8.91 10.93
N LEU A 560 -1.14 -9.32 12.20
CA LEU A 560 -0.04 -10.00 12.91
C LEU A 560 0.42 -11.27 12.19
N GLY A 561 -0.52 -12.07 11.70
CA GLY A 561 -0.19 -13.27 10.94
C GLY A 561 0.50 -12.95 9.62
N ILE A 562 0.05 -11.91 8.92
CA ILE A 562 0.66 -11.49 7.64
C ILE A 562 2.05 -10.88 7.86
N ASN A 563 2.28 -10.10 8.92
CA ASN A 563 3.63 -9.60 9.27
C ASN A 563 4.59 -10.76 9.49
N ILE A 564 4.18 -11.79 10.25
CA ILE A 564 5.02 -12.97 10.51
C ILE A 564 5.30 -13.73 9.20
N ILE A 565 4.28 -13.93 8.37
CA ILE A 565 4.43 -14.54 7.04
C ILE A 565 5.39 -13.71 6.18
N GLY A 566 5.21 -12.40 6.13
CA GLY A 566 6.03 -11.48 5.33
C GLY A 566 7.49 -11.53 5.72
N VAL A 567 7.80 -11.39 7.02
CA VAL A 567 9.17 -11.47 7.52
C VAL A 567 9.77 -12.85 7.25
N ALA A 568 9.03 -13.93 7.46
CA ALA A 568 9.50 -15.29 7.19
C ALA A 568 9.81 -15.51 5.69
N VAL A 569 8.97 -15.01 4.79
CA VAL A 569 9.20 -15.12 3.34
C VAL A 569 10.37 -14.25 2.89
N VAL A 570 10.55 -13.05 3.44
CA VAL A 570 11.71 -12.20 3.16
C VAL A 570 13.00 -12.87 3.64
N MET A 571 12.98 -13.50 4.82
CA MET A 571 14.11 -14.28 5.32
C MET A 571 14.38 -15.53 4.47
N LEU A 572 13.35 -16.19 3.97
CA LEU A 572 13.52 -17.29 3.02
C LEU A 572 14.14 -16.79 1.71
N ALA A 573 13.64 -15.68 1.18
CA ALA A 573 14.11 -15.08 -0.08
C ALA A 573 15.59 -14.71 -0.01
N ILE A 574 15.99 -14.03 1.06
CA ILE A 574 17.38 -13.59 1.24
C ILE A 574 18.32 -14.80 1.27
N MET A 575 17.94 -15.87 1.96
CA MET A 575 18.77 -17.07 2.14
C MET A 575 18.75 -18.05 0.96
N THR A 576 17.91 -17.85 -0.06
CA THR A 576 17.72 -18.81 -1.16
C THR A 576 18.08 -18.24 -2.53
N TRP A 577 17.32 -17.27 -3.04
CA TRP A 577 17.52 -16.75 -4.41
C TRP A 577 18.14 -15.37 -4.47
N ILE A 578 18.03 -14.53 -3.44
CA ILE A 578 18.64 -13.18 -3.50
C ILE A 578 20.17 -13.26 -3.39
N VAL A 579 20.68 -14.11 -2.49
CA VAL A 579 22.12 -14.37 -2.32
C VAL A 579 22.82 -14.70 -3.64
N PRO A 580 22.38 -15.68 -4.45
CA PRO A 580 23.06 -16.01 -5.70
C PRO A 580 22.87 -14.94 -6.79
N ILE A 581 21.78 -14.15 -6.76
CA ILE A 581 21.56 -13.08 -7.75
C ILE A 581 22.59 -11.95 -7.58
N PHE A 582 22.96 -11.61 -6.34
CA PHE A 582 23.81 -10.46 -6.02
C PHE A 582 25.17 -10.82 -5.41
N ASP A 583 25.52 -12.11 -5.38
CA ASP A 583 26.70 -12.65 -4.71
C ASP A 583 26.90 -12.09 -3.29
N LEU A 584 25.86 -12.21 -2.46
CA LEU A 584 25.81 -11.49 -1.19
C LEU A 584 26.79 -12.00 -0.11
N TYR A 585 27.38 -13.17 -0.28
CA TYR A 585 28.37 -13.70 0.67
C TYR A 585 29.74 -13.04 0.55
N THR A 586 30.04 -12.39 -0.57
CA THR A 586 31.29 -11.67 -0.75
C THR A 586 31.10 -10.21 -0.38
N TYR A 587 32.08 -9.64 0.33
CA TYR A 587 32.10 -8.20 0.54
C TYR A 587 32.48 -7.53 -0.79
N PRO A 588 31.60 -6.67 -1.33
CA PRO A 588 31.79 -6.17 -2.67
C PRO A 588 32.89 -5.11 -2.74
N SER A 589 33.64 -5.08 -3.84
CA SER A 589 34.72 -4.11 -4.07
C SER A 589 34.25 -2.66 -4.21
N TRP A 590 32.96 -2.45 -4.49
CA TRP A 590 32.35 -1.12 -4.57
C TRP A 590 31.94 -0.55 -3.21
N ALA A 591 31.91 -1.35 -2.14
CA ALA A 591 31.56 -0.88 -0.81
C ALA A 591 32.80 -0.31 -0.07
N PRO A 592 32.65 0.75 0.74
CA PRO A 592 33.77 1.38 1.44
C PRO A 592 34.40 0.45 2.48
N ASN A 593 35.71 0.24 2.38
CA ASN A 593 36.47 -0.42 3.45
C ASN A 593 36.66 0.55 4.62
N ILE A 594 35.86 0.41 5.67
CA ILE A 594 36.15 1.09 6.94
C ILE A 594 37.36 0.35 7.54
N PRO A 595 38.51 1.02 7.77
CA PRO A 595 39.62 0.37 8.44
C PRO A 595 39.15 -0.05 9.83
N SER A 596 39.14 -1.35 10.08
CA SER A 596 38.98 -1.87 11.43
C SER A 596 40.05 -1.21 12.28
N THR A 597 39.65 -0.36 13.21
CA THR A 597 40.57 0.16 14.22
C THR A 597 41.16 -1.05 14.92
N ASN A 598 42.43 -1.32 14.64
CA ASN A 598 43.20 -2.38 15.28
C ASN A 598 42.91 -2.37 16.77
N GLY A 599 42.36 -3.47 17.28
CA GLY A 599 42.35 -3.73 18.71
C GLY A 599 43.80 -3.72 19.18
N THR A 600 44.18 -2.68 19.92
CA THR A 600 45.27 -2.63 20.90
C THR A 600 45.34 -1.19 21.42
N GLY A 601 44.76 -0.94 22.60
CA GLY A 601 44.79 0.40 23.18
C GLY A 601 43.99 0.63 24.46
N LEU A 602 43.97 -0.35 25.37
CA LEU A 602 43.87 -0.30 26.85
C LEU A 602 43.06 -1.49 27.41
#